data_AF-A0A1Q5ABG5-F1
#
_entry.id   AF-A0A1Q5ABG5-F1
#
_cell.length_a   1.000
_cell.length_b   1.000
_cell.length_c   1.000
_cell.angle_alpha   90.00
_cell.angle_beta   90.00
_cell.angle_gamma   90.00
#
_symmetry.space_group_name_H-M   'P 1'
#
loop_
_entity.id
_entity.type
_entity.pdbx_description
1 polymer ?
#
loop_
_entity_poly.entity_id
_entity_poly.type
_entity_poly.pdbx_seq_one_letter_code
_entity_poly.pdbx_strand_id
1 'polypeptide(L)'
;MLGLLRGERAQLALKPQPGTADLAELVDHMAEIGLPVELTVEGTARPLPPGVELTVYRVVQEALTNALKHAAPTRAHVGLRYDDQSVRVIVRDAGRTDGSGGADANQSLTVLREALRLAFPDRPLPAATPAAALAPRQRRLVEVLSRSPNPWLIDGQDFGNVAMLVDEYGLPDSREALLAYLARLP
;
A
#
# COMPACT_ATOMS: atom_id res chain seq x y z
N MET A 1 -44.03 16.71 7.22
CA MET A 1 -43.86 15.28 6.85
C MET A 1 -42.39 14.92 6.96
N LEU A 2 -41.97 14.50 8.16
CA LEU A 2 -40.64 13.98 8.46
C LEU A 2 -40.79 12.48 8.72
N GLY A 3 -40.05 11.63 8.03
CA GLY A 3 -39.94 10.22 8.42
C GLY A 3 -39.79 9.23 7.28
N LEU A 4 -38.81 9.38 6.38
CA LEU A 4 -38.47 8.30 5.43
C LEU A 4 -36.95 8.05 5.22
N LEU A 5 -36.05 8.70 5.97
CA LEU A 5 -34.59 8.48 5.85
C LEU A 5 -34.00 7.51 6.91
N ARG A 6 -34.80 6.57 7.43
CA ARG A 6 -34.34 5.57 8.42
C ARG A 6 -34.66 4.12 8.03
N GLY A 7 -35.03 3.87 6.77
CA GLY A 7 -35.36 2.52 6.26
C GLY A 7 -34.20 1.80 5.59
N GLU A 8 -33.43 2.48 4.74
CA GLU A 8 -32.36 1.85 3.93
C GLU A 8 -31.06 1.59 4.70
N ARG A 9 -30.83 2.28 5.84
CA ARG A 9 -29.67 1.99 6.71
C ARG A 9 -29.84 0.73 7.57
N ALA A 10 -31.05 0.16 7.65
CA ALA A 10 -31.35 -0.97 8.53
C ALA A 10 -31.17 -2.36 7.86
N GLN A 11 -30.98 -2.44 6.54
CA GLN A 11 -30.82 -3.71 5.81
C GLN A 11 -29.35 -4.09 5.52
N LEU A 12 -28.39 -3.25 5.91
CA LEU A 12 -26.95 -3.52 5.79
C LEU A 12 -26.30 -4.09 7.06
N ALA A 13 -27.08 -4.37 8.11
CA ALA A 13 -26.65 -5.22 9.22
C ALA A 13 -27.10 -6.65 8.88
N LEU A 14 -26.20 -7.62 8.63
CA LEU A 14 -25.75 -8.55 9.67
C LEU A 14 -24.61 -9.48 9.21
N LYS A 15 -23.76 -9.08 8.25
CA LYS A 15 -22.44 -9.72 8.22
C LYS A 15 -21.66 -9.18 9.44
N PRO A 16 -21.14 -10.04 10.34
CA PRO A 16 -20.27 -9.57 11.41
C PRO A 16 -19.14 -8.74 10.79
N GLN A 17 -18.68 -7.69 11.47
CA GLN A 17 -17.55 -6.93 10.97
C GLN A 17 -16.36 -7.88 10.82
N PRO A 18 -15.65 -7.85 9.68
CA PRO A 18 -14.55 -8.76 9.45
C PRO A 18 -13.42 -8.47 10.44
N GLY A 19 -12.78 -9.54 10.89
CA GLY A 19 -11.68 -9.51 11.84
C GLY A 19 -10.52 -10.40 11.42
N THR A 20 -9.64 -10.72 12.36
CA THR A 20 -8.44 -11.53 12.08
C THR A 20 -8.77 -12.96 11.67
N ALA A 21 -9.94 -13.48 12.06
CA ALA A 21 -10.43 -14.81 11.67
C ALA A 21 -10.76 -14.91 10.17
N ASP A 22 -11.13 -13.79 9.54
CA ASP A 22 -11.51 -13.73 8.12
C ASP A 22 -10.29 -13.57 7.19
N LEU A 23 -9.07 -13.49 7.74
CA LEU A 23 -7.85 -13.33 6.95
C LEU A 23 -7.52 -14.55 6.08
N ALA A 24 -7.85 -15.75 6.54
CA ALA A 24 -7.65 -16.97 5.74
C ALA A 24 -8.50 -16.92 4.46
N GLU A 25 -9.79 -16.58 4.57
CA GLU A 25 -10.69 -16.44 3.42
C GLU A 25 -10.22 -15.32 2.47
N LEU A 26 -9.76 -14.20 3.02
CA LEU A 26 -9.19 -13.11 2.21
C LEU A 26 -7.96 -13.57 1.41
N VAL A 27 -7.06 -14.33 2.03
CA VAL A 27 -5.84 -14.86 1.40
C VAL A 27 -6.18 -15.86 0.30
N ASP A 28 -7.11 -16.77 0.55
CA ASP A 28 -7.59 -17.73 -0.45
C ASP A 28 -8.19 -17.00 -1.66
N HIS A 29 -9.03 -15.99 -1.42
CA HIS A 29 -9.61 -15.19 -2.49
C HIS A 29 -8.55 -14.45 -3.33
N MET A 30 -7.50 -13.91 -2.70
CA MET A 30 -6.39 -13.26 -3.41
C MET A 30 -5.63 -14.25 -4.30
N ALA A 31 -5.46 -15.49 -3.84
CA ALA A 31 -4.84 -16.55 -4.64
C ALA A 31 -5.67 -16.92 -5.89
N GLU A 32 -7.01 -16.98 -5.76
CA GLU A 32 -7.92 -17.24 -6.88
C GLU A 32 -7.82 -16.19 -7.99
N ILE A 33 -7.62 -14.92 -7.61
CA ILE A 33 -7.53 -13.79 -8.56
C ILE A 33 -6.11 -13.53 -9.06
N GLY A 34 -5.16 -14.42 -8.75
CA GLY A 34 -3.83 -14.44 -9.36
C GLY A 34 -2.69 -13.91 -8.49
N LEU A 35 -2.90 -13.67 -7.19
CA LEU A 35 -1.86 -13.33 -6.23
C LEU A 35 -1.73 -14.45 -5.18
N PRO A 36 -0.82 -15.42 -5.35
CA PRO A 36 -0.58 -16.44 -4.32
C PRO A 36 -0.10 -15.78 -3.02
N VAL A 37 -0.78 -16.06 -1.91
CA VAL A 37 -0.45 -15.49 -0.59
C VAL A 37 -0.20 -16.60 0.43
N GLU A 38 0.91 -16.48 1.17
CA GLU A 38 1.19 -17.32 2.35
C GLU A 38 0.79 -16.58 3.63
N LEU A 39 0.00 -17.21 4.50
CA LEU A 39 -0.39 -16.66 5.80
C LEU A 39 0.34 -17.41 6.93
N THR A 40 1.13 -16.70 7.72
CA THR A 40 1.77 -17.23 8.94
C THR A 40 1.18 -16.56 10.18
N VAL A 41 0.91 -17.38 11.20
CA VAL A 41 0.41 -16.91 12.50
C VAL A 41 1.35 -17.40 13.60
N GLU A 42 1.97 -16.47 14.31
CA GLU A 42 2.89 -16.72 15.41
C GLU A 42 2.29 -16.29 16.76
N GLY A 43 2.62 -17.05 17.81
CA GLY A 43 2.08 -16.83 19.15
C GLY A 43 0.69 -17.44 19.36
N THR A 44 0.08 -17.15 20.50
CA THR A 44 -1.27 -17.64 20.81
C THR A 44 -2.30 -16.62 20.36
N ALA A 45 -3.11 -16.99 19.36
CA ALA A 45 -4.23 -16.18 18.92
C ALA A 45 -5.17 -15.89 20.11
N ARG A 46 -5.53 -14.62 20.28
CA ARG A 46 -6.43 -14.16 21.34
C ARG A 46 -7.46 -13.19 20.75
N PRO A 47 -8.65 -13.08 21.36
CA PRO A 47 -9.60 -12.04 20.99
C PRO A 47 -8.95 -10.67 21.11
N LEU A 48 -9.07 -9.86 20.06
CA LEU A 48 -8.64 -8.48 20.07
C LEU A 48 -9.87 -7.56 20.19
N PRO A 49 -9.71 -6.31 20.63
CA PRO A 49 -10.81 -5.35 20.56
C PRO A 49 -11.33 -5.25 19.12
N PRO A 50 -12.66 -5.21 18.88
CA PRO A 50 -13.22 -5.26 17.52
C PRO A 50 -12.64 -4.22 16.55
N GLY A 51 -12.32 -3.02 17.04
CA GLY A 51 -11.67 -1.99 16.23
C GLY A 51 -10.26 -2.37 15.78
N VAL A 52 -9.51 -3.12 16.59
CA VAL A 52 -8.18 -3.63 16.23
C VAL A 52 -8.30 -4.74 15.18
N GLU A 53 -9.24 -5.67 15.36
CA GLU A 53 -9.48 -6.75 14.39
C GLU A 53 -9.83 -6.21 13.00
N LEU A 54 -10.76 -5.25 12.95
CA LEU A 54 -11.13 -4.57 11.72
C LEU A 54 -9.93 -3.81 11.11
N THR A 55 -9.14 -3.13 11.94
CA THR A 55 -7.97 -2.40 11.46
C THR A 55 -6.96 -3.35 10.82
N VAL A 56 -6.65 -4.47 11.49
CA VAL A 56 -5.76 -5.51 10.95
C VAL A 56 -6.29 -6.05 9.63
N TYR A 57 -7.57 -6.42 9.59
CA TYR A 57 -8.21 -6.93 8.37
C TYR A 57 -8.10 -5.94 7.20
N ARG A 58 -8.41 -4.65 7.44
CA ARG A 58 -8.35 -3.61 6.41
C ARG A 58 -6.92 -3.33 5.94
N VAL A 59 -5.94 -3.33 6.84
CA VAL A 59 -4.53 -3.15 6.48
C VAL A 59 -4.07 -4.29 5.58
N VAL A 60 -4.40 -5.54 5.90
CA VAL A 60 -4.05 -6.70 5.07
C VAL A 60 -4.76 -6.64 3.72
N GLN A 61 -6.07 -6.38 3.72
CA GLN A 61 -6.87 -6.28 2.50
C GLN A 61 -6.32 -5.25 1.53
N GLU A 62 -6.04 -4.05 2.02
CA GLU A 62 -5.52 -2.96 1.22
C GLU A 62 -4.13 -3.33 0.66
N ALA A 63 -3.22 -3.82 1.51
CA ALA A 63 -1.88 -4.22 1.10
C ALA A 63 -1.90 -5.32 0.01
N LEU A 64 -2.75 -6.34 0.15
CA LEU A 64 -2.88 -7.41 -0.86
C LEU A 64 -3.53 -6.91 -2.14
N THR A 65 -4.54 -6.05 -2.04
CA THR A 65 -5.15 -5.39 -3.21
C THR A 65 -4.12 -4.58 -3.99
N ASN A 66 -3.21 -3.92 -3.29
CA ASN A 66 -2.16 -3.13 -3.90
C ASN A 66 -1.06 -4.00 -4.51
N ALA A 67 -0.65 -5.07 -3.83
CA ALA A 67 0.27 -6.05 -4.41
C ALA A 67 -0.29 -6.67 -5.71
N LEU A 68 -1.59 -6.99 -5.74
CA LEU A 68 -2.25 -7.51 -6.93
C LEU A 68 -2.24 -6.49 -8.09
N LYS A 69 -2.50 -5.22 -7.81
CA LYS A 69 -2.59 -4.17 -8.85
C LYS A 69 -1.23 -3.76 -9.40
N HIS A 70 -0.23 -3.65 -8.53
CA HIS A 70 1.02 -2.95 -8.85
C HIS A 70 2.23 -3.87 -8.91
N ALA A 71 2.22 -5.00 -8.19
CA ALA A 71 3.38 -5.91 -8.12
C ALA A 71 3.16 -7.24 -8.86
N ALA A 72 1.95 -7.51 -9.37
CA ALA A 72 1.69 -8.73 -10.11
C ALA A 72 2.43 -8.79 -11.48
N PRO A 73 2.96 -9.97 -11.89
CA PRO A 73 2.90 -11.25 -11.20
C PRO A 73 3.93 -11.37 -10.06
N THR A 74 3.46 -11.61 -8.83
CA THR A 74 4.29 -11.81 -7.63
C THR A 74 3.63 -12.81 -6.68
N ARG A 75 4.29 -13.11 -5.55
CA ARG A 75 3.71 -13.82 -4.41
C ARG A 75 3.72 -12.89 -3.20
N ALA A 76 2.76 -13.04 -2.29
CA ALA A 76 2.73 -12.27 -1.06
C ALA A 76 2.83 -13.17 0.17
N HIS A 77 3.23 -12.58 1.29
CA HIS A 77 3.29 -13.18 2.61
C HIS A 77 2.65 -12.24 3.61
N VAL A 78 1.69 -12.75 4.38
CA VAL A 78 1.04 -12.08 5.50
C VAL A 78 1.49 -12.76 6.79
N GLY A 79 2.17 -12.03 7.67
CA GLY A 79 2.53 -12.49 9.00
C GLY A 79 1.72 -11.80 10.07
N LEU A 80 1.03 -12.57 10.90
CA LEU A 80 0.39 -12.11 12.13
C LEU A 80 1.14 -12.66 13.33
N ARG A 81 1.58 -11.79 14.23
CA ARG A 81 2.21 -12.19 15.50
C ARG A 81 1.47 -11.59 16.68
N TYR A 82 1.02 -12.47 17.57
CA TYR A 82 0.40 -12.09 18.83
C TYR A 82 1.47 -12.06 19.94
N ASP A 83 1.72 -10.87 20.48
CA ASP A 83 2.50 -10.67 21.71
C ASP A 83 1.54 -10.38 22.90
N ASP A 84 2.07 -10.34 24.12
CA ASP A 84 1.27 -10.21 25.35
C ASP A 84 0.31 -9.01 25.33
N GLN A 85 0.73 -7.88 24.75
CA GLN A 85 -0.07 -6.63 24.72
C GLN A 85 -0.29 -6.05 23.32
N SER A 86 0.23 -6.69 22.27
CA SER A 86 0.13 -6.16 20.90
C SER A 86 -0.12 -7.26 19.88
N VAL A 87 -0.67 -6.87 18.74
CA VAL A 87 -0.65 -7.67 17.52
C VAL A 87 0.23 -6.96 16.51
N ARG A 88 1.14 -7.69 15.88
CA ARG A 88 1.97 -7.20 14.78
C ARG A 88 1.48 -7.83 13.49
N VAL A 89 1.33 -7.00 12.46
CA VAL A 89 0.95 -7.41 11.11
C VAL A 89 2.05 -6.98 10.16
N ILE A 90 2.49 -7.90 9.31
CA ILE A 90 3.47 -7.64 8.26
C ILE A 90 2.90 -8.22 6.97
N VAL A 91 2.83 -7.39 5.93
CA VAL A 91 2.50 -7.85 4.57
C VAL A 91 3.69 -7.54 3.68
N ARG A 92 4.16 -8.54 2.93
CA ARG A 92 5.31 -8.44 2.02
C ARG A 92 4.95 -9.10 0.71
N ASP A 93 5.23 -8.48 -0.41
CA ASP A 93 5.34 -9.19 -1.69
C ASP A 93 6.78 -9.70 -1.88
N ALA A 94 6.99 -10.72 -2.70
CA ALA A 94 8.26 -11.45 -2.84
C ALA A 94 9.35 -10.67 -3.62
N GLY A 95 9.33 -9.34 -3.57
CA GLY A 95 10.46 -8.46 -3.85
C GLY A 95 11.49 -8.43 -2.72
N ARG A 96 12.11 -9.58 -2.44
CA ARG A 96 13.30 -9.79 -1.56
C ARG A 96 13.08 -9.47 -0.06
N THR A 97 13.68 -10.30 0.79
CA THR A 97 13.50 -10.27 2.26
C THR A 97 14.72 -9.65 2.94
N ASP A 98 14.49 -8.90 4.03
CA ASP A 98 15.13 -8.99 5.36
C ASP A 98 14.96 -7.65 6.12
N GLY A 99 14.64 -7.69 7.42
CA GLY A 99 14.77 -6.54 8.33
C GLY A 99 13.48 -5.85 8.80
N SER A 100 13.53 -5.31 10.02
CA SER A 100 12.42 -4.69 10.75
C SER A 100 12.72 -3.20 11.02
N GLY A 101 12.05 -2.30 10.29
CA GLY A 101 12.28 -0.85 10.40
C GLY A 101 11.06 0.02 10.00
N GLY A 102 9.90 -0.19 10.61
CA GLY A 102 8.63 0.43 10.17
C GLY A 102 8.35 1.89 10.59
N ALA A 103 9.20 2.53 11.40
CA ALA A 103 8.89 3.85 11.99
C ALA A 103 9.29 5.04 11.09
N ASP A 104 10.49 5.03 10.50
CA ASP A 104 11.01 6.16 9.70
C ASP A 104 10.34 6.29 8.32
N ALA A 105 9.81 5.18 7.79
CA ALA A 105 9.16 5.14 6.49
C ALA A 105 7.82 5.88 6.47
N ASN A 106 7.04 5.81 7.56
CA ASN A 106 5.74 6.49 7.65
C ASN A 106 5.88 8.02 7.65
N GLN A 107 6.94 8.54 8.29
CA GLN A 107 7.23 9.98 8.25
C GLN A 107 7.71 10.41 6.85
N SER A 108 8.53 9.58 6.21
CA SER A 108 8.99 9.79 4.83
C SER A 108 7.84 9.81 3.82
N LEU A 109 6.86 8.91 3.97
CA LEU A 109 5.65 8.89 3.13
C LEU A 109 4.79 10.13 3.30
N THR A 110 4.67 10.65 4.52
CA THR A 110 3.87 11.84 4.80
C THR A 110 4.49 13.07 4.13
N VAL A 111 5.81 13.24 4.26
CA VAL A 111 6.55 14.32 3.60
C VAL A 111 6.47 14.19 2.08
N LEU A 112 6.64 12.97 1.55
CA LEU A 112 6.55 12.70 0.12
C LEU A 112 5.15 13.00 -0.43
N ARG A 113 4.10 12.57 0.27
CA ARG A 113 2.71 12.83 -0.13
C ARG A 113 2.44 14.31 -0.27
N GLU A 114 2.90 15.11 0.69
CA GLU A 114 2.73 16.57 0.61
C GLU A 114 3.58 17.19 -0.51
N ALA A 115 4.81 16.70 -0.71
CA ALA A 115 5.65 17.15 -1.83
C ALA A 115 5.00 16.87 -3.19
N LEU A 116 4.43 15.68 -3.39
CA LEU A 116 3.70 15.31 -4.60
C LEU A 116 2.44 16.17 -4.76
N ARG A 117 1.63 16.33 -3.72
CA ARG A 117 0.42 17.18 -3.75
C ARG A 117 0.74 18.61 -4.18
N LEU A 118 1.85 19.16 -3.70
CA LEU A 118 2.27 20.51 -4.02
C LEU A 118 2.89 20.63 -5.43
N ALA A 119 3.58 19.60 -5.91
CA ALA A 119 4.21 19.60 -7.23
C ALA A 119 3.22 19.26 -8.35
N PHE A 120 2.19 18.47 -8.06
CA PHE A 120 1.19 17.97 -9.00
C PHE A 120 -0.23 18.31 -8.48
N PRO A 121 -0.60 19.61 -8.48
CA PRO A 121 -1.92 20.03 -7.99
C PRO A 121 -3.07 19.49 -8.84
N ASP A 122 -2.84 19.29 -10.15
CA ASP A 122 -3.84 18.84 -11.13
C ASP A 122 -3.77 17.33 -11.43
N ARG A 123 -3.42 16.51 -10.42
CA ARG A 123 -3.25 15.05 -10.55
C ARG A 123 -4.53 14.32 -11.02
N PRO A 124 -4.41 13.14 -11.66
CA PRO A 124 -3.18 12.50 -12.16
C PRO A 124 -2.72 13.10 -13.50
N LEU A 125 -1.42 12.98 -13.81
CA LEU A 125 -0.93 13.31 -15.15
C LEU A 125 -1.60 12.43 -16.21
N PRO A 126 -1.85 12.95 -17.43
CA PRO A 126 -2.29 12.11 -18.54
C PRO A 126 -1.32 10.96 -18.78
N ALA A 127 -1.86 9.79 -19.12
CA ALA A 127 -1.05 8.63 -19.45
C ALA A 127 -0.04 8.95 -20.57
N ALA A 128 1.17 8.43 -20.44
CA ALA A 128 2.29 8.67 -21.36
C ALA A 128 2.77 10.14 -21.47
N THR A 129 2.49 11.00 -20.48
CA THR A 129 3.10 12.34 -20.41
C THR A 129 4.63 12.23 -20.44
N PRO A 130 5.35 12.81 -21.42
CA PRO A 130 6.80 12.71 -21.49
C PRO A 130 7.48 13.58 -20.42
N ALA A 131 8.66 13.18 -19.95
CA ALA A 131 9.41 13.92 -18.92
C ALA A 131 9.71 15.39 -19.30
N ALA A 132 9.82 15.66 -20.61
CA ALA A 132 10.01 17.00 -21.15
C ALA A 132 8.80 17.94 -20.92
N ALA A 133 7.59 17.37 -20.83
CA ALA A 133 6.36 18.13 -20.58
C ALA A 133 6.16 18.48 -19.09
N LEU A 134 6.96 17.89 -18.19
CA LEU A 134 6.92 18.23 -16.77
C LEU A 134 7.41 19.66 -16.52
N ALA A 135 6.67 20.39 -15.68
CA ALA A 135 7.11 21.68 -15.17
C ALA A 135 8.43 21.53 -14.37
N PRO A 136 9.27 22.58 -14.27
CA PRO A 136 10.56 22.48 -13.57
C PRO A 136 10.45 21.94 -12.13
N ARG A 137 9.39 22.32 -11.41
CA ARG A 137 9.11 21.83 -10.05
C ARG A 137 8.81 20.32 -10.01
N GLN A 138 7.98 19.85 -10.94
CA GLN A 138 7.60 18.43 -11.06
C GLN A 138 8.84 17.59 -11.40
N ARG A 139 9.62 18.04 -12.39
CA ARG A 139 10.86 17.38 -12.80
C ARG A 139 11.86 17.28 -11.64
N ARG A 140 12.06 18.35 -10.88
CA ARG A 140 12.97 18.36 -9.73
C ARG A 140 12.55 17.36 -8.65
N LEU A 141 11.25 17.21 -8.39
CA LEU A 141 10.76 16.20 -7.44
C LEU A 141 11.03 14.77 -7.95
N VAL A 142 10.76 14.50 -9.24
CA VAL A 142 11.03 13.21 -9.87
C VAL A 142 12.53 12.88 -9.89
N GLU A 143 13.40 13.88 -10.10
CA GLU A 143 14.86 13.74 -10.00
C GLU A 143 15.32 13.38 -8.57
N VAL A 144 14.75 14.04 -7.55
CA VAL A 144 15.06 13.71 -6.15
C VAL A 144 14.63 12.29 -5.82
N LEU A 145 13.43 11.89 -6.25
CA LEU A 145 12.90 10.55 -6.00
C LEU A 145 13.71 9.45 -6.70
N SER A 146 14.10 9.66 -7.95
CA SER A 146 14.88 8.69 -8.70
C SER A 146 16.32 8.54 -8.17
N ARG A 147 16.89 9.61 -7.61
CA ARG A 147 18.26 9.61 -7.08
C ARG A 147 18.36 9.21 -5.60
N SER A 148 17.28 9.31 -4.85
CA SER A 148 17.25 8.92 -3.43
C SER A 148 16.75 7.48 -3.29
N PRO A 149 17.57 6.52 -2.81
CA PRO A 149 17.12 5.14 -2.62
C PRO A 149 16.24 4.98 -1.36
N ASN A 150 16.43 5.83 -0.35
CA ASN A 150 15.81 5.68 0.97
C ASN A 150 14.27 5.71 0.98
N PRO A 151 13.57 6.54 0.18
CA PRO A 151 12.10 6.49 0.13
C PRO A 151 11.59 5.15 -0.38
N TRP A 152 12.32 4.53 -1.30
CA TRP A 152 11.96 3.28 -1.96
C TRP A 152 12.35 2.05 -1.17
N LEU A 153 13.17 2.19 -0.12
CA LEU A 153 13.75 1.05 0.58
C LEU A 153 13.49 1.11 2.09
N ILE A 154 13.12 -0.03 2.67
CA ILE A 154 13.21 -0.28 4.11
C ILE A 154 14.17 -1.46 4.31
N ASP A 155 15.23 -1.25 5.09
CA ASP A 155 16.24 -2.28 5.37
C ASP A 155 16.82 -2.96 4.11
N GLY A 156 16.87 -2.22 3.00
CA GLY A 156 17.37 -2.71 1.71
C GLY A 156 16.36 -3.45 0.83
N GLN A 157 15.08 -3.52 1.26
CA GLN A 157 13.97 -4.12 0.50
C GLN A 157 13.02 -3.05 -0.06
N ASP A 158 12.40 -3.35 -1.20
CA ASP A 158 11.49 -2.42 -1.87
C ASP A 158 10.24 -2.13 -1.02
N PHE A 159 9.98 -0.85 -0.80
CA PHE A 159 8.85 -0.37 -0.04
C PHE A 159 7.72 0.10 -0.98
N GLY A 160 6.81 -0.81 -1.28
CA GLY A 160 5.73 -0.62 -2.25
C GLY A 160 4.79 0.58 -1.99
N ASN A 161 4.76 1.13 -0.78
CA ASN A 161 3.93 2.31 -0.47
C ASN A 161 4.38 3.56 -1.24
N VAL A 162 5.67 3.71 -1.56
CA VAL A 162 6.14 4.83 -2.40
C VAL A 162 5.75 4.61 -3.85
N ALA A 163 5.88 3.39 -4.36
CA ALA A 163 5.45 2.98 -5.69
C ALA A 163 3.98 3.34 -5.93
N MET A 164 3.10 2.93 -5.02
CA MET A 164 1.67 3.26 -5.09
C MET A 164 1.43 4.78 -5.04
N LEU A 165 2.13 5.48 -4.13
CA LEU A 165 1.91 6.90 -3.93
C LEU A 165 2.31 7.72 -5.16
N VAL A 166 3.33 7.32 -5.92
CA VAL A 166 3.70 8.00 -7.16
C VAL A 166 2.79 7.61 -8.33
N ASP A 167 2.31 6.36 -8.38
CA ASP A 167 1.37 5.89 -9.39
C ASP A 167 0.03 6.65 -9.33
N GLU A 168 -0.45 7.02 -8.14
CA GLU A 168 -1.61 7.91 -7.95
C GLU A 168 -1.50 9.26 -8.72
N TYR A 169 -0.28 9.69 -9.06
CA TYR A 169 -0.02 10.93 -9.79
C TYR A 169 0.27 10.69 -11.28
N GLY A 170 0.17 9.44 -11.76
CA GLY A 170 0.46 9.05 -13.14
C GLY A 170 1.97 8.98 -13.45
N LEU A 171 2.80 8.81 -12.43
CA LEU A 171 4.24 8.67 -12.56
C LEU A 171 4.65 7.19 -12.53
N PRO A 172 5.80 6.82 -13.14
CA PRO A 172 6.36 5.49 -13.00
C PRO A 172 6.54 5.07 -11.53
N ASP A 173 6.20 3.81 -11.24
CA ASP A 173 6.04 3.23 -9.90
C ASP A 173 7.30 2.58 -9.32
N SER A 174 8.45 2.71 -9.99
CA SER A 174 9.73 2.25 -9.46
C SER A 174 10.83 3.28 -9.69
N ARG A 175 11.85 3.24 -8.83
CA ARG A 175 13.02 4.11 -8.94
C ARG A 175 13.70 3.96 -10.31
N GLU A 176 13.89 2.72 -10.75
CA GLU A 176 14.51 2.38 -12.04
C GLU A 176 13.64 2.90 -13.21
N ALA A 177 12.31 2.78 -13.12
CA ALA A 177 11.42 3.32 -14.15
C ALA A 177 11.42 4.86 -14.17
N LEU A 178 11.53 5.53 -13.03
CA LEU A 178 11.67 6.99 -12.97
C LEU A 178 13.01 7.46 -13.55
N LEU A 179 14.10 6.74 -13.30
CA LEU A 179 15.40 7.00 -13.95
C LEU A 179 15.29 6.86 -15.47
N ALA A 180 14.68 5.78 -15.96
CA ALA A 180 14.46 5.55 -17.38
C ALA A 180 13.53 6.61 -18.00
N TYR A 181 12.53 7.06 -17.25
CA TYR A 181 11.61 8.12 -17.66
C TYR A 181 12.31 9.46 -17.84
N LEU A 182 13.19 9.84 -16.90
CA LEU A 182 14.02 11.05 -17.01
C LEU A 182 15.09 10.95 -18.09
N ALA A 183 15.64 9.75 -18.35
CA ALA A 183 16.64 9.54 -19.39
C ALA A 183 16.10 9.72 -20.82
N ARG A 184 14.77 9.78 -21.01
CA ARG A 184 14.10 10.10 -22.28
C ARG A 184 13.99 11.60 -22.55
N LEU A 185 14.62 12.44 -21.75
CA LEU A 185 14.78 13.86 -22.07
C LEU A 185 15.69 14.01 -23.32
N PRO A 186 15.31 14.85 -24.29
CA PRO A 186 16.15 15.13 -25.46
C PRO A 186 17.43 15.88 -25.09
#